data_AF-A0A7V8ZF80-F1
#
_entry.id   AF-A0A7V8ZF80-F1
#
_cell.length_a   1.000
_cell.length_b   1.000
_cell.length_c   1.000
_cell.angle_alpha   90.00
_cell.angle_beta   90.00
_cell.angle_gamma   90.00
#
_symmetry.space_group_name_H-M   'P 1'
#
loop_
_entity.id
_entity.type
_entity.pdbx_description
1 polymer ?
#
loop_
_entity_poly.entity_id
_entity_poly.type
_entity_poly.pdbx_seq_one_letter_code
_entity_poly.pdbx_strand_id
1 'polypeptide(L)' 'MSGHGHEHSDNVAPYLLGALSEIEAQAFERHLMSCAACHDELEQLRPAAEALPRSVTPLVAPASLKQSLMEQVRQ' A
#
# COMPACT_ATOMS: atom_id res chain seq x y z
N MET A 1 6.53 20.18 25.13
CA MET A 1 6.50 19.99 23.66
C MET A 1 6.27 18.50 23.44
N SER A 2 5.04 18.13 23.11
CA SER A 2 4.59 16.74 23.08
C SER A 2 5.04 16.08 21.77
N GLY A 3 5.93 15.09 21.86
CA GLY A 3 6.48 14.33 20.74
C GLY A 3 5.50 13.30 20.15
N HIS A 4 4.30 13.74 19.72
CA HIS A 4 3.31 12.87 19.04
C HIS A 4 3.36 12.99 17.51
N GLY A 5 4.42 13.57 16.95
CA GLY A 5 4.51 13.88 15.52
C GLY A 5 5.05 12.75 14.63
N HIS A 6 5.48 11.62 15.19
CA HIS A 6 6.23 10.60 14.45
C HIS A 6 6.01 9.16 14.97
N GLU A 7 4.87 8.90 15.62
CA GLU A 7 4.54 7.57 16.16
C GLU A 7 4.22 6.52 15.08
N HIS A 8 4.19 6.92 13.80
CA HIS A 8 3.78 6.07 12.68
C HIS A 8 4.83 5.91 11.57
N SER A 9 6.09 6.30 11.76
CA SER A 9 7.10 6.12 10.69
C SER A 9 7.33 4.64 10.34
N ASP A 10 7.28 3.75 11.31
CA ASP A 10 7.36 2.30 11.07
C ASP A 10 6.19 1.74 10.24
N ASN A 11 5.13 2.52 10.02
CA ASN A 11 3.97 2.12 9.24
C ASN A 11 4.10 2.41 7.72
N VAL A 12 5.12 3.14 7.27
CA VAL A 12 5.27 3.50 5.84
C VAL A 12 5.43 2.24 4.97
N ALA A 13 6.37 1.37 5.32
CA ALA A 13 6.62 0.13 4.59
C ALA A 13 5.43 -0.85 4.62
N PRO A 14 4.84 -1.22 5.78
CA PRO A 14 3.69 -2.12 5.80
C PRO A 14 2.46 -1.50 5.14
N TYR A 15 2.28 -0.16 5.14
CA TYR A 15 1.22 0.49 4.38
C TYR A 15 1.40 0.28 2.87
N LEU A 16 2.60 0.56 2.33
CA LEU A 16 2.92 0.36 0.90
C LEU A 16 2.76 -1.10 0.46
N LEU A 17 2.98 -2.05 1.35
CA LEU A 17 2.84 -3.49 1.09
C LEU A 17 1.42 -4.02 1.33
N GLY A 18 0.47 -3.18 1.77
CA GLY A 18 -0.89 -3.60 2.12
C GLY A 18 -0.95 -4.56 3.31
N ALA A 19 0.03 -4.48 4.21
CA ALA A 19 0.19 -5.36 5.37
C ALA A 19 -0.44 -4.82 6.66
N LEU A 20 -0.91 -3.56 6.65
CA LEU A 20 -1.67 -2.99 7.76
C LEU A 20 -3.11 -3.51 7.77
N SER A 21 -3.70 -3.64 8.96
CA SER A 21 -5.14 -3.79 9.07
C SER A 21 -5.85 -2.52 8.57
N GLU A 22 -7.14 -2.64 8.26
CA GLU A 22 -7.93 -1.50 7.79
C GLU A 22 -7.92 -0.32 8.80
N ILE A 23 -8.00 -0.62 10.09
CA ILE A 23 -7.99 0.39 11.15
C ILE A 23 -6.63 1.10 11.22
N GLU A 24 -5.53 0.34 11.13
CA GLU A 24 -4.17 0.89 11.14
C GLU A 24 -3.89 1.73 9.90
N ALA A 25 -4.32 1.27 8.72
CA ALA A 25 -4.19 2.01 7.46
C ALA A 25 -4.91 3.35 7.54
N GLN A 26 -6.17 3.37 8.00
CA GLN A 26 -6.93 4.61 8.17
C GLN A 26 -6.28 5.57 9.17
N ALA A 27 -5.69 5.04 10.25
CA ALA A 27 -4.96 5.85 11.22
C ALA A 27 -3.70 6.47 10.60
N PHE A 28 -2.94 5.68 9.85
CA PHE A 28 -1.76 6.14 9.16
C PHE A 28 -2.07 7.17 8.06
N GLU A 29 -3.15 6.99 7.31
CA GLU A 29 -3.62 7.97 6.31
C GLU A 29 -3.95 9.32 6.93
N ARG A 30 -4.58 9.34 8.12
CA ARG A 30 -4.81 10.59 8.85
C ARG A 30 -3.52 11.28 9.25
N HIS A 31 -2.51 10.50 9.63
CA HIS A 31 -1.19 11.03 9.95
C HIS A 31 -0.47 11.58 8.71
N LEU A 32 -0.53 10.88 7.57
CA LEU A 32 0.06 11.30 6.30
C LEU A 32 -0.43 12.69 5.84
N MET A 33 -1.66 13.07 6.19
CA MET A 33 -2.18 14.41 5.87
C MET A 33 -1.42 15.56 6.55
N SER A 34 -0.67 15.30 7.63
CA SER A 34 0.01 16.34 8.42
C SER A 34 1.51 16.12 8.61
N CYS A 35 2.04 14.94 8.26
CA CYS A 35 3.44 14.59 8.43
C CYS A 35 4.21 14.56 7.10
N ALA A 36 4.96 15.63 6.82
CA ALA A 36 5.80 15.72 5.62
C ALA A 36 6.89 14.63 5.57
N ALA A 37 7.49 14.27 6.71
CA ALA A 37 8.54 13.24 6.75
C ALA A 37 8.03 11.86 6.31
N CYS A 38 6.86 11.43 6.81
CA CYS A 38 6.24 10.17 6.40
C CYS A 38 5.77 10.20 4.95
N HIS A 39 5.33 11.36 4.44
CA HIS A 39 5.00 11.53 3.02
C HIS A 39 6.27 11.38 2.14
N ASP A 40 7.36 12.04 2.52
CA ASP A 40 8.64 11.94 1.79
C ASP A 40 9.21 10.53 1.82
N GLU A 41 9.11 9.82 2.95
CA GLU A 41 9.52 8.42 3.07
C GLU A 41 8.66 7.50 2.20
N LEU A 42 7.34 7.72 2.18
CA LEU A 42 6.41 6.97 1.34
C LEU A 42 6.77 7.13 -0.14
N GLU A 43 7.02 8.35 -0.61
CA GLU A 43 7.44 8.61 -1.99
C GLU A 43 8.81 7.99 -2.32
N GLN A 44 9.75 7.97 -1.37
CA GLN A 44 11.05 7.32 -1.55
C GLN A 44 10.95 5.80 -1.65
N LEU A 45 10.04 5.17 -0.90
CA LEU A 45 9.89 3.71 -0.86
C LEU A 45 8.91 3.16 -1.91
N ARG A 46 8.02 4.00 -2.45
CA ARG A 46 7.02 3.61 -3.46
C ARG A 46 7.62 2.87 -4.67
N PRO A 47 8.73 3.32 -5.30
CA PRO A 47 9.31 2.60 -6.44
C PRO A 47 9.82 1.19 -6.07
N ALA A 48 10.34 1.03 -4.85
CA ALA A 48 10.79 -0.27 -4.36
C ALA A 48 9.60 -1.22 -4.16
N ALA A 49 8.52 -0.73 -3.51
CA ALA A 49 7.30 -1.50 -3.31
C ALA A 49 6.66 -1.96 -4.65
N GLU A 50 6.61 -1.07 -5.65
CA GLU A 50 6.08 -1.38 -7.00
C GLU A 50 6.97 -2.37 -7.80
N ALA A 51 8.24 -2.50 -7.44
CA ALA A 51 9.14 -3.46 -8.07
C ALA A 51 8.96 -4.89 -7.54
N LEU A 52 8.52 -5.07 -6.29
CA LEU A 52 8.42 -6.39 -5.63
C LEU A 52 7.49 -7.37 -6.34
N PRO A 53 6.30 -7.00 -6.85
CA PRO A 53 5.44 -7.95 -7.57
C PRO A 53 6.11 -8.51 -8.84
N ARG A 54 7.09 -7.81 -9.41
CA ARG A 54 7.82 -8.23 -10.61
C ARG A 54 9.05 -9.09 -10.28
N SER A 55 9.47 -9.18 -9.02
CA SER A 55 10.61 -10.00 -8.62
C SER A 55 10.26 -11.46 -8.34
N VAL A 56 8.97 -11.81 -8.36
CA VAL A 56 8.48 -13.18 -8.15
C VAL A 56 8.04 -13.82 -9.46
N THR A 57 8.10 -15.15 -9.54
CA THR A 57 7.61 -15.89 -10.70
C THR A 57 6.09 -15.70 -10.83
N PRO A 58 5.58 -15.16 -11.95
CA PRO A 58 4.15 -14.97 -12.15
C PRO A 58 3.41 -16.30 -12.20
N LEU A 59 2.26 -16.38 -11.52
CA LEU A 59 1.32 -17.49 -11.67
C LEU A 59 0.38 -17.24 -12.85
N VAL A 60 0.23 -18.24 -13.73
CA VAL A 60 -0.74 -18.16 -14.83
C VAL A 60 -2.15 -18.36 -14.27
N ALA A 61 -3.00 -17.34 -14.39
CA ALA A 61 -4.39 -17.42 -13.99
C ALA A 61 -5.22 -18.30 -14.95
N PRO A 62 -6.22 -19.07 -14.46
CA PRO A 62 -7.15 -19.81 -15.32
C PRO A 62 -7.92 -18.87 -16.26
N ALA A 63 -8.13 -19.31 -17.51
CA ALA A 63 -8.85 -18.50 -18.50
C ALA A 63 -10.29 -18.16 -18.06
N SER A 64 -10.96 -19.06 -17.33
CA SER A 64 -12.29 -18.84 -16.77
C SER A 64 -12.33 -17.64 -15.81
N LEU A 65 -11.30 -17.43 -14.99
CA LEU A 65 -11.22 -16.30 -14.07
C LEU A 65 -11.25 -14.97 -14.84
N LYS A 66 -10.47 -14.87 -15.92
CA LYS A 66 -10.47 -13.69 -16.80
C LYS A 66 -11.85 -13.45 -17.42
N GLN A 67 -12.51 -14.50 -17.92
CA GLN A 67 -13.84 -14.38 -18.51
C GLN A 67 -14.87 -13.86 -17.50
N SER A 68 -14.91 -14.45 -16.30
CA SER A 68 -15.84 -14.03 -15.24
C SER A 68 -15.63 -12.58 -14.83
N LEU A 69 -14.38 -12.12 -14.69
CA LEU A 69 -14.07 -10.73 -14.37
C LEU A 69 -14.52 -9.77 -15.49
N MET A 70 -14.26 -10.12 -16.75
CA MET A 70 -14.62 -9.28 -17.90
C MET A 70 -16.14 -9.13 -18.09
N GLU A 71 -16.91 -10.14 -17.70
CA GLU A 71 -18.37 -10.05 -17.69
C GLU A 71 -18.88 -9.05 -16.63
N GLN A 72 -18.31 -9.07 -15.42
CA GLN A 72 -18.70 -8.15 -14.34
C GLN A 72 -18.42 -6.68 -14.68
N VAL A 73 -17.33 -6.38 -15.40
CA VAL A 73 -16.93 -5.00 -15.76
C VAL A 73 -17.81 -4.41 -16.88
N ARG A 74 -18.48 -5.24 -17.68
CA ARG A 74 -19.34 -4.80 -18.78
C ARG A 74 -20.75 -4.37 -18.34
N GLN A 75 -21.13 -4.70 -17.12
CA GLN A 75 -22.41 -4.33 -16.50
C GLN A 75 -22.34 -2.91 -15.93
#